data_AF-A0A3E0QN30-F1
#
_entry.id   AF-A0A3E0QN30-F1
#
_cell.length_a   1.000
_cell.length_b   1.000
_cell.length_c   1.000
_cell.angle_alpha   90.00
_cell.angle_beta   90.00
_cell.angle_gamma   90.00
#
_symmetry.space_group_name_H-M   'P 1'
#
loop_
_entity.id
_entity.type
_entity.pdbx_description
1 polymer ?
#
loop_
_entity_poly.entity_id
_entity_poly.type
_entity_poly.pdbx_seq_one_letter_code
_entity_poly.pdbx_strand_id
1 'polypeptide(L)'
;MSQFDLKIGPKIKSFRRQMGLQANKLAEDLDISPSYLNLIESGKRKIDGDLLLKVCEILNIQLSDLTSKADVNLQNTVSEILDDSLFEDLDILGPEVKDLVSTNPKIGKAIVRLGDILKKKDHELINKIEKISGKIVDNRKNSFPGEVISDFIQDNKNYFPKLEEFANKVFAKVQKNNRTRYIALCDYLKKEYSITVKDVIPTEDKPFSKIYLKNKKELLLSDYSSLETKKLHAAAQIAQEGASKEIDEYLSKFKFPSEESKRLSKVALLNYCGAAILMPYKLFHAECKKLKYDLELLQNTFATSFEQVAHRVTCLQDPKLPGIPFHMLRVDMAGNISKRFSLSGIEIPRYGGACPRWNVYSAF
;
A
#
# COMPACT_ATOMS: atom_id res chain seq x y z
N MET A 1 -19.72 -9.04 -33.32
CA MET A 1 -18.27 -9.27 -33.45
C MET A 1 -17.57 -7.91 -33.47
N SER A 2 -16.57 -7.75 -32.62
CA SER A 2 -16.53 -6.66 -31.64
C SER A 2 -15.51 -5.56 -31.93
N GLN A 3 -15.68 -4.42 -31.27
CA GLN A 3 -14.81 -3.22 -31.20
C GLN A 3 -13.33 -3.50 -30.78
N PHE A 4 -12.96 -4.76 -30.56
CA PHE A 4 -11.65 -5.23 -30.12
C PHE A 4 -10.59 -5.14 -31.22
N ASP A 5 -10.95 -5.32 -32.50
CA ASP A 5 -9.97 -5.42 -33.60
C ASP A 5 -9.25 -4.09 -33.91
N LEU A 6 -9.87 -2.95 -33.58
CA LEU A 6 -9.32 -1.61 -33.85
C LEU A 6 -8.25 -1.19 -32.81
N LYS A 7 -8.25 -1.80 -31.62
CA LYS A 7 -7.32 -1.44 -30.51
C LYS A 7 -5.97 -2.18 -30.56
N ILE A 8 -5.81 -3.10 -31.51
CA ILE A 8 -4.59 -3.91 -31.65
C ILE A 8 -3.52 -3.17 -32.46
N GLY A 9 -3.93 -2.33 -33.43
CA GLY A 9 -3.04 -1.57 -34.31
C GLY A 9 -1.96 -0.73 -33.60
N PRO A 10 -2.33 0.12 -32.64
CA PRO A 10 -1.34 0.91 -31.89
C PRO A 10 -0.33 0.07 -31.10
N LYS A 11 -0.73 -1.11 -30.62
CA LYS A 11 0.18 -2.05 -29.93
C LYS A 11 1.16 -2.71 -30.90
N ILE A 12 0.69 -3.13 -32.08
CA ILE A 12 1.57 -3.63 -33.16
C ILE A 12 2.66 -2.60 -33.49
N LYS A 13 2.26 -1.32 -33.64
CA LYS A 13 3.19 -0.21 -33.88
C LYS A 13 4.23 -0.05 -32.77
N SER A 14 3.81 -0.23 -31.51
CA SER A 14 4.68 -0.13 -30.34
C SER A 14 5.72 -1.25 -30.31
N PHE A 15 5.31 -2.50 -30.50
CA PHE A 15 6.21 -3.65 -30.55
C PHE A 15 7.18 -3.57 -31.73
N ARG A 16 6.70 -3.19 -32.92
CA ARG A 16 7.56 -2.95 -34.08
C ARG A 16 8.67 -1.93 -33.77
N ARG A 17 8.32 -0.81 -33.11
CA ARG A 17 9.29 0.21 -32.71
C ARG A 17 10.29 -0.29 -31.67
N GLN A 18 9.86 -1.13 -30.72
CA GLN A 18 10.75 -1.74 -29.73
C GLN A 18 11.81 -2.66 -30.36
N MET A 19 11.46 -3.33 -31.46
CA MET A 19 12.38 -4.16 -32.24
C MET A 19 13.21 -3.37 -33.25
N GLY A 20 13.06 -2.04 -33.32
CA GLY A 20 13.78 -1.20 -34.29
C GLY A 20 13.35 -1.40 -35.75
N LEU A 21 12.23 -2.07 -36.01
CA LEU A 21 11.74 -2.40 -37.35
C LEU A 21 11.06 -1.19 -38.01
N GLN A 22 11.42 -0.92 -39.27
CA GLN A 22 10.76 0.11 -40.08
C GLN A 22 9.41 -0.40 -40.60
N ALA A 23 8.43 0.51 -40.75
CA ALA A 23 7.09 0.16 -41.20
C ALA A 23 7.11 -0.47 -42.61
N ASN A 24 7.94 0.05 -43.51
CA ASN A 24 8.08 -0.50 -44.86
C ASN A 24 8.59 -1.94 -44.85
N LYS A 25 9.51 -2.25 -43.93
CA LYS A 25 10.10 -3.59 -43.81
C LYS A 25 9.09 -4.58 -43.24
N LEU A 26 8.35 -4.21 -42.20
CA LEU A 26 7.28 -5.05 -41.66
C LEU A 26 6.16 -5.27 -42.70
N ALA A 27 5.84 -4.25 -43.52
CA ALA A 27 4.82 -4.39 -44.57
C ALA A 27 5.26 -5.38 -45.67
N GLU A 28 6.53 -5.33 -46.05
CA GLU A 28 7.14 -6.28 -47.00
C GLU A 28 7.14 -7.70 -46.44
N ASP A 29 7.55 -7.89 -45.18
CA ASP A 29 7.58 -9.21 -44.54
C ASP A 29 6.16 -9.81 -44.33
N LEU A 30 5.13 -8.95 -44.31
CA LEU A 30 3.72 -9.32 -44.21
C LEU A 30 3.00 -9.47 -45.57
N ASP A 31 3.70 -9.21 -46.68
CA ASP A 31 3.14 -9.19 -48.05
C ASP A 31 1.95 -8.23 -48.21
N ILE A 32 2.05 -7.03 -47.62
CA ILE A 32 1.03 -5.96 -47.72
C ILE A 32 1.64 -4.62 -48.09
N SER A 33 0.81 -3.67 -48.54
CA SER A 33 1.31 -2.32 -48.82
C SER A 33 1.66 -1.54 -47.54
N PRO A 34 2.73 -0.72 -47.53
CA PRO A 34 3.07 0.13 -46.40
C PRO A 34 1.94 1.07 -45.96
N SER A 35 1.15 1.56 -46.93
CA SER A 35 -0.05 2.36 -46.66
C SER A 35 -1.13 1.57 -45.92
N TYR A 36 -1.31 0.29 -46.25
CA TYR A 36 -2.26 -0.58 -45.57
C TYR A 36 -1.81 -0.90 -44.14
N LEU A 37 -0.52 -1.20 -43.93
CA LEU A 37 0.04 -1.37 -42.58
C LEU A 37 -0.15 -0.10 -41.73
N ASN A 38 0.10 1.08 -42.29
CA ASN A 38 -0.11 2.35 -41.58
C ASN A 38 -1.58 2.57 -41.17
N LEU A 39 -2.54 2.17 -42.00
CA LEU A 39 -3.97 2.23 -41.66
C LEU A 39 -4.33 1.25 -40.54
N ILE A 40 -3.71 0.07 -40.51
CA ILE A 40 -3.86 -0.89 -39.41
C ILE A 40 -3.24 -0.33 -38.13
N GLU A 41 -1.98 0.11 -38.17
CA GLU A 41 -1.24 0.63 -37.02
C GLU A 41 -1.84 1.90 -36.40
N SER A 42 -2.56 2.69 -37.20
CA SER A 42 -3.31 3.86 -36.74
C SER A 42 -4.73 3.55 -36.27
N GLY A 43 -5.14 2.27 -36.30
CA GLY A 43 -6.47 1.83 -35.89
C GLY A 43 -7.59 2.26 -36.84
N LYS A 44 -7.26 2.65 -38.08
CA LYS A 44 -8.23 3.09 -39.11
C LYS A 44 -8.76 1.94 -39.96
N ARG A 45 -8.05 0.81 -40.01
CA ARG A 45 -8.51 -0.44 -40.63
C ARG A 45 -8.37 -1.60 -39.67
N LYS A 46 -9.32 -2.53 -39.74
CA LYS A 46 -9.26 -3.80 -39.03
C LYS A 46 -8.22 -4.71 -39.68
N ILE A 47 -7.56 -5.50 -38.85
CA ILE A 47 -6.67 -6.58 -39.27
C ILE A 47 -7.47 -7.89 -39.25
N ASP A 48 -7.27 -8.76 -40.24
CA ASP A 48 -7.84 -10.10 -40.25
C ASP A 48 -7.02 -11.07 -39.38
N GLY A 49 -7.59 -12.22 -39.05
CA GLY A 49 -6.96 -13.18 -38.13
C GLY A 49 -5.65 -13.76 -38.66
N ASP A 50 -5.58 -14.03 -39.96
CA ASP A 50 -4.41 -14.64 -40.58
C ASP A 50 -3.22 -13.66 -40.63
N LEU A 51 -3.48 -12.38 -40.96
CA LEU A 51 -2.47 -11.33 -40.93
C LEU A 51 -2.04 -11.03 -39.49
N LEU A 52 -2.94 -11.10 -38.51
CA LEU A 52 -2.60 -10.91 -37.10
C LEU A 52 -1.65 -12.00 -36.58
N LEU A 53 -1.88 -13.26 -36.95
CA LEU A 53 -0.98 -14.36 -36.60
C LEU A 53 0.41 -14.17 -37.20
N LYS A 54 0.50 -13.75 -38.48
CA LYS A 54 1.78 -13.42 -39.12
C LYS A 54 2.51 -12.26 -38.44
N VAL A 55 1.78 -11.23 -38.01
CA VAL A 55 2.35 -10.13 -37.23
C VAL A 55 2.93 -10.62 -35.91
N CYS A 56 2.22 -11.51 -35.20
CA CYS A 56 2.70 -12.13 -33.98
C CYS A 56 4.00 -12.93 -34.19
N GLU A 57 4.07 -13.71 -35.27
CA GLU A 57 5.27 -14.47 -35.63
C GLU A 57 6.48 -13.58 -35.93
N ILE A 58 6.32 -12.57 -36.80
CA ILE A 58 7.41 -11.68 -37.22
C ILE A 58 7.91 -10.82 -36.05
N LEU A 59 6.99 -10.35 -35.19
CA LEU A 59 7.35 -9.55 -34.02
C LEU A 59 7.73 -10.41 -32.80
N ASN A 60 7.68 -11.74 -32.91
CA ASN A 60 7.96 -12.68 -31.83
C ASN A 60 7.16 -12.37 -30.54
N ILE A 61 5.87 -12.10 -30.69
CA ILE A 61 4.93 -11.78 -29.60
C ILE A 61 3.75 -12.74 -29.60
N GLN A 62 3.18 -13.02 -28.43
CA GLN A 62 1.99 -13.84 -28.31
C GLN A 62 0.73 -12.99 -28.50
N LEU A 63 -0.37 -13.60 -28.94
CA LEU A 63 -1.66 -12.91 -29.07
C LEU A 63 -2.11 -12.30 -27.72
N SER A 64 -1.76 -12.97 -26.61
CA SER A 64 -2.00 -12.48 -25.24
C SER A 64 -1.36 -11.13 -24.94
N ASP A 65 -0.21 -10.83 -25.56
CA ASP A 65 0.56 -9.59 -25.35
C ASP A 65 -0.13 -8.40 -26.01
N LEU A 66 -0.76 -8.64 -27.17
CA LEU A 66 -1.61 -7.68 -27.86
C LEU A 66 -2.95 -7.49 -27.15
N THR A 67 -3.48 -8.53 -26.50
CA THR A 67 -4.73 -8.46 -25.73
C THR A 67 -4.56 -8.10 -24.26
N SER A 68 -3.34 -7.76 -23.83
CA SER A 68 -3.06 -7.48 -22.41
C SER A 68 -4.11 -6.53 -21.82
N LYS A 69 -4.79 -6.99 -20.76
CA LYS A 69 -5.69 -6.15 -19.96
C LYS A 69 -4.87 -4.92 -19.59
N ALA A 70 -5.34 -3.74 -19.96
CA ALA A 70 -4.84 -2.51 -19.37
C ALA A 70 -4.76 -2.74 -17.86
N ASP A 71 -3.67 -2.31 -17.24
CA ASP A 71 -3.52 -2.37 -15.80
C ASP A 71 -4.71 -1.60 -15.21
N VAL A 72 -5.73 -2.34 -14.77
CA VAL A 72 -7.03 -1.78 -14.37
C VAL A 72 -6.81 -0.80 -13.22
N ASN A 73 -5.81 -1.10 -12.38
CA ASN A 73 -5.37 -0.21 -11.32
C ASN A 73 -4.83 1.12 -11.87
N LEU A 74 -4.02 1.08 -12.94
CA LEU A 74 -3.50 2.30 -13.56
C LEU A 74 -4.62 3.09 -14.27
N GLN A 75 -5.56 2.41 -14.92
CA GLN A 75 -6.71 3.06 -15.56
C GLN A 75 -7.55 3.81 -14.53
N ASN A 76 -7.90 3.14 -13.43
CA ASN A 76 -8.74 3.73 -12.40
C ASN A 76 -8.02 4.88 -11.69
N THR A 77 -6.73 4.71 -11.37
CA THR A 77 -5.92 5.79 -10.78
C THR A 77 -5.83 7.02 -11.69
N VAL A 78 -5.67 6.84 -13.00
CA VAL A 78 -5.63 7.98 -13.95
C VAL A 78 -7.00 8.64 -14.07
N SER A 79 -8.09 7.85 -14.12
CA SER A 79 -9.46 8.39 -14.15
C SER A 79 -9.71 9.26 -12.94
N GLU A 80 -9.35 8.76 -11.77
CA GLU A 80 -9.54 9.46 -10.50
C GLU A 80 -8.80 10.80 -10.42
N ILE A 81 -7.61 10.91 -11.00
CA ILE A 81 -6.87 12.18 -11.07
C ILE A 81 -7.52 13.16 -12.04
N LEU A 82 -8.08 12.65 -13.13
CA LEU A 82 -8.70 13.47 -14.18
C LEU A 82 -10.15 13.83 -13.86
N ASP A 83 -10.77 13.17 -12.87
CA ASP A 83 -12.08 13.52 -12.31
C ASP A 83 -12.00 14.68 -11.27
N ASP A 84 -10.81 15.27 -11.06
CA ASP A 84 -10.64 16.46 -10.22
C ASP A 84 -11.29 17.70 -10.87
N SER A 85 -11.88 18.58 -10.06
CA SER A 85 -12.45 19.87 -10.45
C SER A 85 -11.56 20.72 -11.36
N LEU A 86 -10.24 20.54 -11.28
CA LEU A 86 -9.24 21.18 -12.14
C LEU A 86 -9.39 20.84 -13.64
N PHE A 87 -10.08 19.75 -13.98
CA PHE A 87 -10.17 19.22 -15.35
C PHE A 87 -11.61 19.08 -15.85
N GLU A 88 -12.60 19.59 -15.11
CA GLU A 88 -14.02 19.52 -15.48
C GLU A 88 -14.30 20.15 -16.86
N ASP A 89 -13.51 21.16 -17.26
CA ASP A 89 -13.64 21.85 -18.56
C ASP A 89 -13.17 21.00 -19.76
N LEU A 90 -12.44 19.91 -19.50
CA LEU A 90 -11.89 19.04 -20.53
C LEU A 90 -12.82 17.89 -20.94
N ASP A 91 -13.91 17.66 -20.18
CA ASP A 91 -14.93 16.61 -20.44
C ASP A 91 -14.32 15.23 -20.75
N ILE A 92 -13.31 14.83 -19.97
CA ILE A 92 -12.56 13.59 -20.21
C ILE A 92 -13.40 12.39 -19.83
N LEU A 93 -13.75 11.55 -20.80
CA LEU A 93 -14.60 10.39 -20.56
C LEU A 93 -13.77 9.14 -20.21
N GLY A 94 -14.32 8.27 -19.35
CA GLY A 94 -13.68 7.01 -18.96
C GLY A 94 -13.14 6.12 -20.10
N PRO A 95 -13.79 6.04 -21.29
CA PRO A 95 -13.23 5.36 -22.46
C PRO A 95 -11.92 5.95 -22.98
N GLU A 96 -11.72 7.26 -22.88
CA GLU A 96 -10.49 7.95 -23.31
C GLU A 96 -9.34 7.67 -22.35
N VAL A 97 -9.61 7.67 -21.04
CA VAL A 97 -8.65 7.25 -20.01
C VAL A 97 -8.21 5.81 -20.23
N LYS A 98 -9.17 4.92 -20.51
CA LYS A 98 -8.89 3.52 -20.84
C LYS A 98 -7.99 3.39 -22.05
N ASP A 99 -8.26 4.16 -23.10
CA ASP A 99 -7.46 4.14 -24.32
C ASP A 99 -6.03 4.62 -24.06
N LEU A 100 -5.88 5.73 -23.33
CA LEU A 100 -4.60 6.29 -22.92
C LEU A 100 -3.74 5.28 -22.16
N VAL A 101 -4.30 4.62 -21.14
CA VAL A 101 -3.54 3.64 -20.33
C VAL A 101 -3.21 2.39 -21.12
N SER A 102 -4.11 1.94 -22.01
CA SER A 102 -3.90 0.75 -22.83
C SER A 102 -2.84 0.94 -23.92
N THR A 103 -2.75 2.15 -24.48
CA THR A 103 -1.84 2.47 -25.59
C THR A 103 -0.52 3.08 -25.09
N ASN A 104 -0.58 3.88 -24.02
CA ASN A 104 0.55 4.67 -23.50
C ASN A 104 0.68 4.55 -21.97
N PRO A 105 0.97 3.36 -21.42
CA PRO A 105 1.03 3.14 -19.96
C PRO A 105 2.11 3.98 -19.26
N LYS A 106 3.18 4.37 -19.96
CA LYS A 106 4.21 5.28 -19.40
C LYS A 106 3.67 6.70 -19.17
N ILE A 107 2.76 7.17 -20.03
CA ILE A 107 2.10 8.48 -19.88
C ILE A 107 1.11 8.41 -18.72
N GLY A 108 0.31 7.34 -18.63
CA GLY A 108 -0.55 7.10 -17.46
C GLY A 108 0.23 7.16 -16.15
N LYS A 109 1.38 6.48 -16.06
CA LYS A 109 2.26 6.55 -14.87
C LYS A 109 2.83 7.95 -14.62
N ALA A 110 3.08 8.73 -15.66
CA ALA A 110 3.54 10.12 -15.52
C ALA A 110 2.43 11.03 -14.98
N ILE A 111 1.19 10.85 -15.43
CA ILE A 111 0.00 11.55 -14.91
C ILE A 111 -0.21 11.22 -13.44
N VAL A 112 -0.14 9.93 -13.07
CA VAL A 112 -0.19 9.50 -11.65
C VAL A 112 0.84 10.24 -10.81
N ARG A 113 2.09 10.30 -11.29
CA ARG A 113 3.17 11.01 -10.61
C ARG A 113 2.94 12.52 -10.52
N LEU A 114 2.27 13.13 -11.48
CA LEU A 114 1.91 14.56 -11.43
C LEU A 114 0.77 14.80 -10.45
N GLY A 115 -0.26 13.94 -10.43
CA GLY A 115 -1.36 13.99 -9.45
C GLY A 115 -0.84 13.88 -8.02
N ASP A 116 0.10 12.96 -7.75
CA ASP A 116 0.81 12.86 -6.46
C ASP A 116 1.46 14.18 -6.03
N ILE A 117 2.09 14.88 -6.98
CA ILE A 117 2.78 16.14 -6.73
C ILE A 117 1.79 17.28 -6.46
N LEU A 118 0.67 17.32 -7.18
CA LEU A 118 -0.37 18.34 -7.01
C LEU A 118 -1.06 18.21 -5.66
N LYS A 119 -1.57 17.02 -5.32
CA LYS A 119 -2.19 16.75 -4.02
C LYS A 119 -1.25 17.03 -2.85
N LYS A 120 0.05 16.74 -3.03
CA LYS A 120 1.08 17.10 -2.06
C LYS A 120 1.22 18.62 -1.92
N LYS A 121 1.22 19.38 -3.01
CA LYS A 121 1.27 20.84 -2.97
C LYS A 121 0.05 21.45 -2.27
N ASP A 122 -1.14 20.92 -2.49
CA ASP A 122 -2.36 21.42 -1.84
C ASP A 122 -2.32 21.15 -0.34
N HIS A 123 -1.92 19.95 0.07
CA HIS A 123 -1.67 19.66 1.49
C HIS A 123 -0.50 20.46 2.07
N GLU A 124 0.56 20.74 1.32
CA GLU A 124 1.65 21.62 1.74
C GLU A 124 1.20 23.08 1.87
N LEU A 125 0.26 23.54 1.05
CA LEU A 125 -0.34 24.88 1.14
C LEU A 125 -1.22 24.98 2.40
N ILE A 126 -2.07 23.99 2.64
CA ILE A 126 -2.88 23.86 3.86
C ILE A 126 -1.98 23.78 5.10
N ASN A 127 -0.94 22.94 5.06
CA ASN A 127 0.06 22.85 6.13
C ASN A 127 0.91 24.13 6.25
N LYS A 128 1.09 24.94 5.18
CA LYS A 128 1.75 26.24 5.24
C LYS A 128 0.87 27.30 5.88
N ILE A 129 -0.44 27.27 5.64
CA ILE A 129 -1.43 28.10 6.33
C ILE A 129 -1.43 27.76 7.84
N GLU A 130 -1.33 26.47 8.20
CA GLU A 130 -1.11 26.05 9.60
C GLU A 130 0.29 26.41 10.13
N LYS A 131 1.34 26.38 9.29
CA LYS A 131 2.73 26.71 9.64
C LYS A 131 3.08 28.19 9.65
N ILE A 132 2.12 29.10 9.46
CA ILE A 132 2.30 30.49 9.94
C ILE A 132 2.52 30.49 11.47
N SER A 133 2.22 29.37 12.18
CA SER A 133 2.63 29.11 13.57
C SER A 133 4.05 28.50 13.79
N GLY A 134 4.90 28.47 12.77
CA GLY A 134 6.35 28.28 12.95
C GLY A 134 6.87 26.84 12.97
N LYS A 135 7.37 26.37 11.82
CA LYS A 135 8.75 25.85 11.63
C LYS A 135 8.92 25.26 10.22
N ILE A 136 10.00 25.70 9.60
CA ILE A 136 10.44 25.37 8.23
C ILE A 136 10.72 23.87 8.11
N VAL A 137 10.16 23.23 7.08
CA VAL A 137 10.62 21.90 6.64
C VAL A 137 10.87 21.96 5.14
N ASP A 138 12.01 21.38 4.77
CA ASP A 138 12.71 21.46 3.50
C ASP A 138 11.89 20.91 2.32
N ASN A 139 11.92 21.67 1.22
CA ASN A 139 11.32 21.37 -0.07
C ASN A 139 12.21 20.36 -0.79
N ARG A 140 11.78 19.11 -0.98
CA ARG A 140 12.22 18.27 -2.12
C ARG A 140 11.31 17.04 -2.33
N LYS A 141 10.88 16.90 -3.59
CA LYS A 141 10.19 15.80 -4.32
C LYS A 141 9.79 14.52 -3.55
N ASN A 142 8.55 14.08 -3.83
CA ASN A 142 8.02 12.69 -3.88
C ASN A 142 6.80 12.40 -2.98
N SER A 143 5.98 11.43 -3.42
CA SER A 143 4.71 10.86 -2.91
C SER A 143 4.48 10.92 -1.39
N PHE A 144 3.22 11.00 -0.98
CA PHE A 144 2.86 11.16 0.44
C PHE A 144 3.35 9.93 1.23
N PRO A 145 4.05 10.10 2.38
CA PRO A 145 4.67 8.96 3.05
C PRO A 145 3.68 7.85 3.45
N GLY A 146 2.42 8.20 3.71
CA GLY A 146 1.34 7.24 3.98
C GLY A 146 1.00 6.33 2.80
N GLU A 147 1.00 6.87 1.58
CA GLU A 147 0.71 6.11 0.35
C GLU A 147 1.84 5.12 0.05
N VAL A 148 3.09 5.57 0.20
CA VAL A 148 4.27 4.72 0.03
C VAL A 148 4.28 3.55 1.03
N ILE A 149 3.87 3.78 2.28
CA ILE A 149 3.74 2.70 3.26
C ILE A 149 2.64 1.72 2.83
N SER A 150 1.49 2.22 2.38
CA SER A 150 0.40 1.37 1.90
C SER A 150 0.85 0.50 0.73
N ASP A 151 1.53 1.07 -0.27
CA ASP A 151 2.07 0.34 -1.42
C ASP A 151 3.08 -0.73 -0.98
N PHE A 152 4.01 -0.37 -0.09
CA PHE A 152 4.98 -1.32 0.45
C PHE A 152 4.32 -2.49 1.19
N ILE A 153 3.31 -2.21 2.03
CA ILE A 153 2.58 -3.24 2.76
C ILE A 153 1.77 -4.12 1.78
N GLN A 154 1.15 -3.51 0.77
CA GLN A 154 0.33 -4.20 -0.24
C GLN A 154 1.16 -5.10 -1.16
N ASP A 155 2.35 -4.67 -1.58
CA ASP A 155 3.31 -5.48 -2.34
C ASP A 155 3.71 -6.77 -1.60
N ASN A 156 3.72 -6.72 -0.27
CA ASN A 156 3.95 -7.87 0.60
C ASN A 156 2.65 -8.58 1.02
N LYS A 157 1.51 -8.25 0.40
CA LYS A 157 0.17 -8.77 0.74
C LYS A 157 -0.16 -8.65 2.23
N ASN A 158 0.38 -7.63 2.88
CA ASN A 158 0.27 -7.36 4.31
C ASN A 158 0.64 -8.57 5.20
N TYR A 159 1.59 -9.39 4.76
CA TYR A 159 2.06 -10.56 5.50
C TYR A 159 3.59 -10.69 5.43
N PHE A 160 4.24 -10.75 6.60
CA PHE A 160 5.69 -10.77 6.72
C PHE A 160 6.16 -12.03 7.46
N PRO A 161 6.39 -13.17 6.76
CA PRO A 161 6.65 -14.48 7.37
C PRO A 161 7.77 -14.48 8.42
N LYS A 162 8.89 -13.78 8.16
CA LYS A 162 10.03 -13.73 9.08
C LYS A 162 9.69 -12.99 10.37
N LEU A 163 8.86 -11.94 10.27
CA LEU A 163 8.39 -11.19 11.46
C LEU A 163 7.37 -12.01 12.25
N GLU A 164 6.51 -12.79 11.59
CA GLU A 164 5.59 -13.72 12.24
C GLU A 164 6.34 -14.83 12.98
N GLU A 165 7.40 -15.38 12.39
CA GLU A 165 8.24 -16.38 13.03
C GLU A 165 8.93 -15.80 14.28
N PHE A 166 9.53 -14.62 14.17
CA PHE A 166 10.11 -13.92 15.31
C PHE A 166 9.06 -13.65 16.40
N ALA A 167 7.90 -13.13 16.02
CA ALA A 167 6.82 -12.82 16.94
C ALA A 167 6.34 -14.05 17.71
N ASN A 168 6.21 -15.21 17.04
CA ASN A 168 5.86 -16.47 17.69
C ASN A 168 6.92 -16.93 18.70
N LYS A 169 8.21 -16.76 18.40
CA LYS A 169 9.32 -17.09 19.33
C LYS A 169 9.25 -16.22 20.60
N VAL A 170 8.99 -14.93 20.45
CA VAL A 170 8.81 -14.01 21.59
C VAL A 170 7.55 -14.38 22.36
N PHE A 171 6.42 -14.56 21.68
CA PHE A 171 5.14 -14.92 22.30
C PHE A 171 5.28 -16.17 23.17
N ALA A 172 5.95 -17.22 22.68
CA ALA A 172 6.17 -18.45 23.44
C ALA A 172 6.89 -18.22 24.79
N LYS A 173 7.74 -17.19 24.88
CA LYS A 173 8.49 -16.82 26.09
C LYS A 173 7.70 -15.89 27.03
N VAL A 174 6.82 -15.04 26.50
CA VAL A 174 6.10 -14.00 27.29
C VAL A 174 4.65 -14.33 27.61
N GLN A 175 4.06 -15.33 26.93
CA GLN A 175 2.66 -15.67 27.11
C GLN A 175 2.40 -16.28 28.49
N LYS A 176 1.24 -15.95 29.05
CA LYS A 176 0.65 -16.62 30.21
C LYS A 176 -0.83 -16.88 29.91
N ASN A 177 -1.23 -18.15 29.92
CA ASN A 177 -2.57 -18.59 29.52
C ASN A 177 -2.95 -18.11 28.10
N ASN A 178 -2.05 -18.29 27.13
CA ASN A 178 -2.23 -17.87 25.74
C ASN A 178 -2.45 -16.36 25.54
N ARG A 179 -2.04 -15.54 26.51
CA ARG A 179 -2.17 -14.08 26.44
C ARG A 179 -0.87 -13.39 26.83
N THR A 180 -0.62 -12.25 26.20
CA THR A 180 0.52 -11.40 26.53
C THR A 180 0.13 -10.33 27.54
N ARG A 181 0.83 -10.29 28.68
CA ARG A 181 0.64 -9.26 29.72
C ARG A 181 1.67 -8.15 29.59
N TYR A 182 1.32 -6.93 29.97
CA TYR A 182 2.21 -5.77 29.90
C TYR A 182 3.52 -6.00 30.67
N ILE A 183 3.42 -6.43 31.93
CA ILE A 183 4.58 -6.71 32.79
C ILE A 183 5.51 -7.77 32.17
N ALA A 184 4.96 -8.81 31.54
CA ALA A 184 5.77 -9.85 30.90
C ALA A 184 6.59 -9.32 29.71
N LEU A 185 6.06 -8.33 28.97
CA LEU A 185 6.82 -7.65 27.91
C LEU A 185 7.94 -6.78 28.48
N CYS A 186 7.67 -6.06 29.57
CA CYS A 186 8.67 -5.25 30.27
C CYS A 186 9.80 -6.12 30.84
N ASP A 187 9.45 -7.25 31.46
CA ASP A 187 10.41 -8.21 32.01
C ASP A 187 11.25 -8.84 30.89
N TYR A 188 10.64 -9.14 29.74
CA TYR A 188 11.36 -9.63 28.57
C TYR A 188 12.39 -8.62 28.06
N LEU A 189 11.99 -7.35 27.91
CA LEU A 189 12.88 -6.26 27.51
C LEU A 189 14.06 -6.10 28.49
N LYS A 190 13.78 -6.21 29.79
CA LYS A 190 14.80 -6.12 30.83
C LYS A 190 15.75 -7.31 30.79
N LYS A 191 15.23 -8.54 30.67
CA LYS A 191 16.02 -9.77 30.71
C LYS A 191 16.88 -9.96 29.45
N GLU A 192 16.29 -9.78 28.27
CA GLU A 192 16.95 -10.14 27.01
C GLU A 192 17.78 -8.97 26.44
N TYR A 193 17.38 -7.72 26.68
CA TYR A 193 18.03 -6.54 26.09
C TYR A 193 18.59 -5.54 27.10
N SER A 194 18.38 -5.80 28.41
CA SER A 194 18.72 -4.86 29.49
C SER A 194 18.01 -3.52 29.38
N ILE A 195 16.81 -3.49 28.79
CA ILE A 195 15.99 -2.29 28.65
C ILE A 195 15.00 -2.19 29.80
N THR A 196 15.04 -1.08 30.54
CA THR A 196 14.07 -0.81 31.60
C THR A 196 12.92 0.02 31.04
N VAL A 197 11.69 -0.47 31.18
CA VAL A 197 10.49 0.28 30.84
C VAL A 197 10.06 1.12 32.04
N LYS A 198 9.81 2.42 31.83
CA LYS A 198 9.32 3.33 32.87
C LYS A 198 8.06 4.02 32.38
N ASP A 199 7.04 3.94 33.20
CA ASP A 199 5.80 4.68 33.04
C ASP A 199 6.01 6.09 33.64
N VAL A 200 5.74 7.13 32.85
CA VAL A 200 6.06 8.52 33.18
C VAL A 200 4.87 9.40 32.82
N ILE A 201 4.48 10.29 33.74
CA ILE A 201 3.51 11.35 33.46
C ILE A 201 4.23 12.47 32.66
N PRO A 202 3.87 12.73 31.39
CA PRO A 202 4.46 13.81 30.62
C PRO A 202 4.14 15.18 31.21
N THR A 203 5.05 16.14 31.06
CA THR A 203 4.78 17.55 31.36
C THR A 203 3.91 18.17 30.27
N GLU A 204 3.05 19.12 30.61
CA GLU A 204 2.09 19.74 29.67
C GLU A 204 2.78 20.41 28.47
N ASP A 205 3.98 20.97 28.65
CA ASP A 205 4.76 21.62 27.61
C ASP A 205 5.39 20.63 26.60
N LYS A 206 5.50 19.35 26.96
CA LYS A 206 6.17 18.30 26.16
C LYS A 206 5.42 16.97 26.24
N PRO A 207 4.21 16.89 25.65
CA PRO A 207 3.49 15.63 25.56
C PRO A 207 4.26 14.62 24.71
N PHE A 208 4.29 13.37 25.15
CA PHE A 208 4.82 12.26 24.37
C PHE A 208 3.99 10.99 24.63
N SER A 209 4.02 10.04 23.69
CA SER A 209 3.46 8.70 23.90
C SER A 209 4.55 7.69 24.29
N LYS A 210 5.72 7.77 23.62
CA LYS A 210 6.89 6.94 23.90
C LYS A 210 8.20 7.66 23.59
N ILE A 211 9.23 7.41 24.38
CA ILE A 211 10.61 7.85 24.14
C ILE A 211 11.56 6.70 24.47
N TYR A 212 12.43 6.32 23.54
CA TYR A 212 13.48 5.34 23.81
C TYR A 212 14.85 6.02 23.93
N LEU A 213 15.42 5.99 25.13
CA LEU A 213 16.74 6.54 25.44
C LEU A 213 17.81 5.46 25.28
N LYS A 214 18.30 5.29 24.03
CA LYS A 214 19.26 4.24 23.67
C LYS A 214 20.50 4.21 24.58
N ASN A 215 21.06 5.37 24.92
CA ASN A 215 22.26 5.47 25.76
C ASN A 215 22.04 4.97 27.20
N LYS A 216 20.81 5.12 27.73
CA LYS A 216 20.45 4.67 29.08
C LYS A 216 19.77 3.30 29.10
N LYS A 217 19.44 2.75 27.93
CA LYS A 217 18.56 1.58 27.77
C LYS A 217 17.24 1.74 28.55
N GLU A 218 16.61 2.90 28.42
CA GLU A 218 15.32 3.19 29.06
C GLU A 218 14.24 3.46 28.00
N LEU A 219 13.11 2.75 28.11
CA LEU A 219 11.91 3.03 27.34
C LEU A 219 10.91 3.76 28.24
N LEU A 220 10.69 5.04 27.98
CA LEU A 220 9.71 5.85 28.69
C LEU A 220 8.38 5.76 27.95
N LEU A 221 7.32 5.37 28.65
CA LEU A 221 5.95 5.30 28.13
C LEU A 221 5.06 6.27 28.93
N SER A 222 4.20 6.97 28.22
CA SER A 222 3.31 7.95 28.84
C SER A 222 2.19 7.31 29.64
N ASP A 223 1.94 7.80 30.86
CA ASP A 223 0.81 7.37 31.68
C ASP A 223 -0.56 7.79 31.16
N TYR A 224 -0.60 8.75 30.24
CA TYR A 224 -1.84 9.08 29.52
C TYR A 224 -2.18 8.07 28.43
N SER A 225 -1.26 7.15 28.10
CA SER A 225 -1.53 6.09 27.11
C SER A 225 -2.27 4.91 27.75
N SER A 226 -3.25 4.37 27.02
CA SER A 226 -3.97 3.16 27.44
C SER A 226 -3.02 1.96 27.59
N LEU A 227 -3.43 0.96 28.38
CA LEU A 227 -2.61 -0.24 28.61
C LEU A 227 -2.35 -1.02 27.32
N GLU A 228 -3.32 -1.08 26.41
CA GLU A 228 -3.21 -1.71 25.09
C GLU A 228 -2.15 -1.01 24.23
N THR A 229 -2.07 0.31 24.34
CA THR A 229 -1.08 1.14 23.64
C THR A 229 0.32 0.92 24.22
N LYS A 230 0.44 0.91 25.56
CA LYS A 230 1.70 0.59 26.25
C LYS A 230 2.21 -0.81 25.90
N LYS A 231 1.32 -1.82 25.86
CA LYS A 231 1.65 -3.19 25.39
C LYS A 231 2.22 -3.18 23.97
N LEU A 232 1.57 -2.48 23.04
CA LEU A 232 2.05 -2.42 21.65
C LEU A 232 3.40 -1.69 21.56
N HIS A 233 3.61 -0.62 22.31
CA HIS A 233 4.89 0.07 22.35
C HIS A 233 6.02 -0.80 22.90
N ALA A 234 5.80 -1.53 23.99
CA ALA A 234 6.78 -2.46 24.53
C ALA A 234 7.08 -3.60 23.55
N ALA A 235 6.05 -4.19 22.92
CA ALA A 235 6.22 -5.24 21.93
C ALA A 235 6.94 -4.75 20.65
N ALA A 236 6.65 -3.52 20.19
CA ALA A 236 7.36 -2.91 19.08
C ALA A 236 8.83 -2.61 19.43
N GLN A 237 9.14 -2.29 20.69
CA GLN A 237 10.53 -2.15 21.14
C GLN A 237 11.25 -3.50 21.13
N ILE A 238 10.58 -4.60 21.51
CA ILE A 238 11.15 -5.96 21.37
C ILE A 238 11.47 -6.25 19.91
N ALA A 239 10.56 -5.92 18.99
CA ALA A 239 10.80 -6.06 17.56
C ALA A 239 11.97 -5.19 17.08
N GLN A 240 12.13 -3.99 17.64
CA GLN A 240 13.25 -3.10 17.29
C GLN A 240 14.60 -3.71 17.67
N GLU A 241 14.72 -4.32 18.84
CA GLU A 241 15.98 -4.92 19.26
C GLU A 241 16.23 -6.31 18.64
N GLY A 242 15.16 -7.10 18.45
CA GLY A 242 15.29 -8.50 18.05
C GLY A 242 15.06 -8.83 16.58
N ALA A 243 14.35 -7.98 15.83
CA ALA A 243 13.96 -8.24 14.44
C ALA A 243 14.47 -7.17 13.45
N SER A 244 15.41 -6.31 13.88
CA SER A 244 15.94 -5.23 13.03
C SER A 244 16.53 -5.74 11.71
N LYS A 245 17.20 -6.89 11.72
CA LYS A 245 17.82 -7.47 10.53
C LYS A 245 16.77 -7.89 9.49
N GLU A 246 15.73 -8.59 9.93
CA GLU A 246 14.61 -9.03 9.09
C GLU A 246 13.84 -7.83 8.53
N ILE A 247 13.61 -6.81 9.36
CA ILE A 247 12.97 -5.55 8.95
C ILE A 247 13.80 -4.85 7.87
N ASP A 248 15.11 -4.70 8.07
CA ASP A 248 15.99 -4.03 7.12
C ASP A 248 16.09 -4.82 5.79
N GLU A 249 15.96 -6.16 5.83
CA GLU A 249 15.86 -7.00 4.63
C GLU A 249 14.56 -6.76 3.84
N TYR A 250 13.41 -6.58 4.51
CA TYR A 250 12.17 -6.23 3.81
C TYR A 250 12.25 -4.82 3.20
N LEU A 251 12.83 -3.87 3.93
CA LEU A 251 12.99 -2.50 3.46
C LEU A 251 14.00 -2.37 2.30
N SER A 252 14.97 -3.28 2.16
CA SER A 252 15.93 -3.24 1.05
C SER A 252 15.33 -3.73 -0.28
N LYS A 253 14.24 -4.50 -0.24
CA LYS A 253 13.56 -5.04 -1.43
C LYS A 253 12.63 -4.05 -2.11
N PHE A 254 12.24 -2.97 -1.43
CA PHE A 254 11.33 -1.96 -1.96
C PHE A 254 12.06 -0.66 -2.28
N LYS A 255 11.71 -0.04 -3.41
CA LYS A 255 12.32 1.22 -3.84
C LYS A 255 11.56 2.40 -3.25
N PHE A 256 12.03 2.89 -2.10
CA PHE A 256 11.46 4.06 -1.47
C PHE A 256 11.80 5.35 -2.23
N PRO A 257 10.85 6.29 -2.34
CA PRO A 257 11.10 7.57 -2.98
C PRO A 257 11.84 8.58 -2.09
N SER A 258 11.86 8.37 -0.76
CA SER A 258 12.60 9.19 0.19
C SER A 258 13.02 8.38 1.43
N GLU A 259 14.05 8.85 2.14
CA GLU A 259 14.50 8.22 3.39
C GLU A 259 13.46 8.33 4.51
N GLU A 260 12.66 9.40 4.53
CA GLU A 260 11.55 9.58 5.47
C GLU A 260 10.50 8.48 5.29
N SER A 261 10.14 8.17 4.04
CA SER A 261 9.17 7.12 3.71
C SER A 261 9.67 5.75 4.14
N LYS A 262 10.97 5.48 3.94
CA LYS A 262 11.63 4.27 4.43
C LYS A 262 11.62 4.19 5.96
N ARG A 263 11.92 5.29 6.65
CA ARG A 263 11.90 5.36 8.12
C ARG A 263 10.49 5.12 8.68
N LEU A 264 9.46 5.69 8.06
CA LEU A 264 8.07 5.47 8.49
C LEU A 264 7.60 4.03 8.19
N SER A 265 8.05 3.44 7.08
CA SER A 265 7.80 2.02 6.77
C SER A 265 8.47 1.10 7.78
N LYS A 266 9.68 1.45 8.27
CA LYS A 266 10.32 0.75 9.40
C LYS A 266 9.45 0.78 10.65
N VAL A 267 8.89 1.94 11.00
CA VAL A 267 7.96 2.06 12.14
C VAL A 267 6.70 1.23 11.94
N ALA A 268 6.15 1.17 10.72
CA ALA A 268 5.01 0.31 10.40
C ALA A 268 5.33 -1.17 10.62
N LEU A 269 6.50 -1.66 10.18
CA LEU A 269 6.94 -3.04 10.41
C LEU A 269 7.21 -3.36 11.89
N LEU A 270 7.73 -2.40 12.65
CA LEU A 270 7.89 -2.55 14.11
C LEU A 270 6.54 -2.73 14.79
N ASN A 271 5.55 -1.91 14.40
CA ASN A 271 4.19 -2.03 14.92
C ASN A 271 3.50 -3.31 14.44
N TYR A 272 3.71 -3.75 13.20
CA TYR A 272 3.25 -5.04 12.68
C TYR A 272 3.77 -6.18 13.54
N CYS A 273 5.09 -6.22 13.77
CA CYS A 273 5.73 -7.27 14.55
C CYS A 273 5.27 -7.23 16.02
N GLY A 274 5.17 -6.02 16.60
CA GLY A 274 4.58 -5.83 17.92
C GLY A 274 3.16 -6.38 18.03
N ALA A 275 2.29 -6.09 17.06
CA ALA A 275 0.93 -6.63 17.02
C ALA A 275 0.92 -8.15 16.83
N ALA A 276 1.82 -8.71 16.02
CA ALA A 276 1.98 -10.16 15.86
C ALA A 276 2.44 -10.87 17.15
N ILE A 277 3.24 -10.20 18.00
CA ILE A 277 3.60 -10.70 19.34
C ILE A 277 2.37 -10.71 20.26
N LEU A 278 1.51 -9.69 20.19
CA LEU A 278 0.30 -9.62 21.01
C LEU A 278 -0.79 -10.59 20.54
N MET A 279 -0.87 -10.81 19.23
CA MET A 279 -1.88 -11.60 18.54
C MET A 279 -1.20 -12.59 17.57
N PRO A 280 -0.62 -13.70 18.10
CA PRO A 280 0.14 -14.65 17.30
C PRO A 280 -0.75 -15.33 16.27
N TYR A 281 -0.21 -15.50 15.06
CA TYR A 281 -0.98 -15.78 13.85
C TYR A 281 -1.99 -16.93 13.99
N LYS A 282 -1.52 -18.12 14.39
CA LYS A 282 -2.37 -19.33 14.47
C LYS A 282 -3.48 -19.20 15.51
N LEU A 283 -3.16 -18.65 16.68
CA LEU A 283 -4.12 -18.46 17.76
C LEU A 283 -5.16 -17.40 17.37
N PHE A 284 -4.70 -16.27 16.83
CA PHE A 284 -5.57 -15.20 16.37
C PHE A 284 -6.49 -15.64 15.24
N HIS A 285 -5.97 -16.38 14.26
CA HIS A 285 -6.76 -16.96 13.16
C HIS A 285 -7.85 -17.93 13.66
N ALA A 286 -7.51 -18.82 14.59
CA ALA A 286 -8.46 -19.77 15.16
C ALA A 286 -9.60 -19.05 15.90
N GLU A 287 -9.26 -18.05 16.73
CA GLU A 287 -10.27 -17.25 17.44
C GLU A 287 -11.11 -16.40 16.49
N CYS A 288 -10.52 -15.85 15.41
CA CYS A 288 -11.29 -15.14 14.37
C CYS A 288 -12.36 -16.04 13.76
N LYS A 289 -12.03 -17.30 13.44
CA LYS A 289 -13.01 -18.26 12.89
C LYS A 289 -14.07 -18.64 13.92
N LYS A 290 -13.66 -18.93 15.15
CA LYS A 290 -14.55 -19.33 16.24
C LYS A 290 -15.57 -18.25 16.59
N LEU A 291 -15.12 -17.00 16.66
CA LEU A 291 -15.94 -15.83 17.00
C LEU A 291 -16.58 -15.17 15.76
N LYS A 292 -16.48 -15.81 14.58
CA LYS A 292 -17.05 -15.32 13.31
C LYS A 292 -16.63 -13.88 12.98
N TYR A 293 -15.37 -13.54 13.26
CA TYR A 293 -14.78 -12.21 13.04
C TYR A 293 -15.45 -11.07 13.81
N ASP A 294 -16.07 -11.35 14.96
CA ASP A 294 -16.48 -10.32 15.91
C ASP A 294 -15.24 -9.63 16.51
N LEU A 295 -14.96 -8.40 16.06
CA LEU A 295 -13.75 -7.68 16.43
C LEU A 295 -13.75 -7.20 17.89
N GLU A 296 -14.93 -6.96 18.48
CA GLU A 296 -15.04 -6.53 19.88
C GLU A 296 -14.74 -7.71 20.82
N LEU A 297 -15.27 -8.89 20.51
CA LEU A 297 -14.93 -10.12 21.25
C LEU A 297 -13.44 -10.48 21.10
N LEU A 298 -12.86 -10.28 19.91
CA LEU A 298 -11.43 -10.47 19.70
C LEU A 298 -10.59 -9.46 20.51
N GLN A 299 -11.00 -8.20 20.58
CA GLN A 299 -10.35 -7.18 21.42
C GLN A 299 -10.30 -7.63 22.89
N ASN A 300 -11.40 -8.16 23.41
CA ASN A 300 -11.47 -8.70 24.77
C ASN A 300 -10.60 -9.96 24.94
N THR A 301 -10.53 -10.81 23.91
CA THR A 301 -9.77 -12.07 23.93
C THR A 301 -8.27 -11.83 24.03
N PHE A 302 -7.75 -10.83 23.30
CA PHE A 302 -6.30 -10.52 23.24
C PHE A 302 -5.88 -9.33 24.12
N ALA A 303 -6.85 -8.64 24.74
CA ALA A 303 -6.64 -7.42 25.53
C ALA A 303 -5.84 -6.39 24.72
N THR A 304 -6.37 -6.05 23.55
CA THR A 304 -5.84 -5.11 22.56
C THR A 304 -6.93 -4.11 22.18
N SER A 305 -6.58 -2.98 21.56
CA SER A 305 -7.59 -2.02 21.13
C SER A 305 -8.33 -2.49 19.87
N PHE A 306 -9.53 -1.96 19.64
CA PHE A 306 -10.29 -2.22 18.42
C PHE A 306 -9.47 -1.95 17.14
N GLU A 307 -8.76 -0.82 17.07
CA GLU A 307 -7.89 -0.49 15.92
C GLU A 307 -6.78 -1.53 15.73
N GLN A 308 -6.19 -2.03 16.82
CA GLN A 308 -5.14 -3.05 16.75
C GLN A 308 -5.69 -4.36 16.18
N VAL A 309 -6.88 -4.79 16.62
CA VAL A 309 -7.56 -5.99 16.10
C VAL A 309 -7.96 -5.81 14.64
N ALA A 310 -8.56 -4.66 14.30
CA ALA A 310 -8.95 -4.32 12.93
C ALA A 310 -7.73 -4.35 11.99
N HIS A 311 -6.57 -3.84 12.43
CA HIS A 311 -5.35 -3.97 11.67
C HIS A 311 -4.88 -5.43 11.57
N ARG A 312 -4.92 -6.19 12.66
CA ARG A 312 -4.41 -7.57 12.67
C ARG A 312 -5.21 -8.50 11.77
N VAL A 313 -6.53 -8.35 11.66
CA VAL A 313 -7.35 -9.17 10.74
C VAL A 313 -6.97 -8.96 9.27
N THR A 314 -6.49 -7.76 8.90
CA THR A 314 -5.95 -7.53 7.55
C THR A 314 -4.64 -8.29 7.31
N CYS A 315 -3.88 -8.64 8.34
CA CYS A 315 -2.60 -9.34 8.17
C CYS A 315 -2.75 -10.87 7.96
N LEU A 316 -3.96 -11.43 7.98
CA LEU A 316 -4.21 -12.87 7.89
C LEU A 316 -4.07 -13.41 6.44
N GLN A 317 -2.88 -13.26 5.84
CA GLN A 317 -2.60 -13.60 4.44
C GLN A 317 -1.47 -14.64 4.27
N ASP A 318 -1.28 -15.56 5.23
CA ASP A 318 -0.38 -16.70 5.07
C ASP A 318 -0.96 -17.62 3.98
N PRO A 319 -0.22 -17.91 2.89
CA PRO A 319 -0.69 -18.80 1.85
C PRO A 319 -1.12 -20.20 2.35
N LYS A 320 -0.57 -20.65 3.49
CA LYS A 320 -0.90 -21.96 4.07
C LYS A 320 -2.10 -21.92 5.02
N LEU A 321 -2.45 -20.74 5.54
CA LEU A 321 -3.53 -20.58 6.52
C LEU A 321 -4.23 -19.21 6.35
N PRO A 322 -4.86 -18.96 5.19
CA PRO A 322 -5.46 -17.66 4.92
C PRO A 322 -6.70 -17.40 5.79
N GLY A 323 -6.89 -16.13 6.16
CA GLY A 323 -8.15 -15.59 6.68
C GLY A 323 -8.96 -14.87 5.61
N ILE A 324 -10.03 -14.19 6.01
CA ILE A 324 -10.79 -13.30 5.12
C ILE A 324 -9.91 -12.11 4.70
N PRO A 325 -9.81 -11.77 3.40
CA PRO A 325 -9.03 -10.63 2.91
C PRO A 325 -9.78 -9.31 3.20
N PHE A 326 -9.58 -8.77 4.40
CA PHE A 326 -10.18 -7.51 4.82
C PHE A 326 -9.54 -6.28 4.17
N HIS A 327 -10.36 -5.26 3.99
CA HIS A 327 -9.92 -3.89 3.76
C HIS A 327 -10.08 -3.09 5.04
N MET A 328 -9.16 -2.17 5.31
CA MET A 328 -9.24 -1.28 6.47
C MET A 328 -9.08 0.16 6.03
N LEU A 329 -9.99 0.99 6.53
CA LEU A 329 -9.99 2.44 6.39
C LEU A 329 -10.00 3.06 7.78
N ARG A 330 -9.19 4.10 7.98
CA ARG A 330 -9.29 4.97 9.15
C ARG A 330 -9.58 6.38 8.69
N VAL A 331 -10.77 6.87 9.04
CA VAL A 331 -11.28 8.18 8.64
C VAL A 331 -11.50 9.07 9.86
N ASP A 332 -11.50 10.38 9.67
CA ASP A 332 -11.98 11.36 10.66
C ASP A 332 -13.32 11.98 10.23
N MET A 333 -13.92 12.81 11.10
CA MET A 333 -15.20 13.49 10.83
C MET A 333 -15.14 14.43 9.62
N ALA A 334 -13.96 14.93 9.27
CA ALA A 334 -13.76 15.80 8.11
C ALA A 334 -13.63 15.00 6.79
N GLY A 335 -13.68 13.66 6.88
CA GLY A 335 -13.57 12.78 5.72
C GLY A 335 -12.15 12.35 5.40
N ASN A 336 -11.14 12.82 6.14
CA ASN A 336 -9.74 12.54 5.85
C ASN A 336 -9.41 11.08 6.14
N ILE A 337 -8.85 10.39 5.14
CA ILE A 337 -8.42 9.01 5.29
C ILE A 337 -6.95 8.97 5.68
N SER A 338 -6.66 8.53 6.91
CA SER A 338 -5.31 8.49 7.47
C SER A 338 -4.62 7.11 7.43
N LYS A 339 -5.38 6.03 7.19
CA LYS A 339 -4.84 4.69 6.91
C LYS A 339 -5.71 3.97 5.89
N ARG A 340 -5.06 3.24 4.98
CA ARG A 340 -5.69 2.43 3.94
C ARG A 340 -4.94 1.11 3.84
N PHE A 341 -5.66 0.01 3.90
CA PHE A 341 -5.14 -1.31 3.58
C PHE A 341 -6.14 -2.00 2.66
N SER A 342 -5.68 -2.42 1.47
CA SER A 342 -6.50 -3.15 0.52
C SER A 342 -5.87 -4.49 0.14
N LEU A 343 -6.64 -5.57 0.27
CA LEU A 343 -6.14 -6.95 0.09
C LEU A 343 -6.93 -7.80 -0.89
N SER A 344 -8.24 -7.58 -1.05
CA SER A 344 -9.07 -8.33 -2.01
C SER A 344 -9.11 -7.69 -3.42
N GLY A 345 -8.34 -6.61 -3.66
CA GLY A 345 -8.37 -5.86 -4.92
C GLY A 345 -9.50 -4.83 -5.04
N ILE A 346 -10.26 -4.56 -3.97
CA ILE A 346 -11.13 -3.38 -3.92
C ILE A 346 -10.25 -2.15 -3.92
N GLU A 347 -10.41 -1.32 -4.94
CA GLU A 347 -9.71 -0.05 -5.03
C GLU A 347 -10.35 0.94 -4.08
N ILE A 348 -9.54 1.41 -3.13
CA ILE A 348 -9.88 2.54 -2.29
C ILE A 348 -9.35 3.78 -3.01
N PRO A 349 -10.21 4.77 -3.32
CA PRO A 349 -9.82 6.01 -3.96
C PRO A 349 -8.52 6.59 -3.39
N ARG A 350 -7.51 6.78 -4.24
CA ARG A 350 -6.24 7.41 -3.91
C ARG A 350 -6.35 8.94 -3.92
N TYR A 351 -7.09 9.52 -4.85
CA TYR A 351 -7.27 10.96 -5.11
C TYR A 351 -8.74 11.39 -4.95
N GLY A 352 -8.99 12.61 -4.47
CA GLY A 352 -10.35 13.06 -4.13
C GLY A 352 -10.88 12.54 -2.78
N GLY A 353 -12.06 13.05 -2.38
CA GLY A 353 -12.78 12.60 -1.19
C GLY A 353 -13.48 11.26 -1.47
N ALA A 354 -13.43 10.29 -0.54
CA ALA A 354 -14.18 9.06 -0.77
C ALA A 354 -15.69 9.35 -0.74
N CYS A 355 -16.45 8.56 -1.49
CA CYS A 355 -17.89 8.74 -1.66
C CYS A 355 -18.56 8.93 -0.28
N PRO A 356 -19.26 10.06 -0.03
CA PRO A 356 -19.87 10.34 1.28
C PRO A 356 -20.98 9.34 1.64
N ARG A 357 -21.45 8.55 0.66
CA ARG A 357 -22.41 7.45 0.87
C ARG A 357 -21.78 6.19 1.46
N TRP A 358 -20.45 6.13 1.60
CA TRP A 358 -19.81 5.01 2.29
C TRP A 358 -20.23 5.01 3.76
N ASN A 359 -20.69 3.85 4.23
CA ASN A 359 -21.14 3.63 5.60
C ASN A 359 -20.08 3.95 6.67
N VAL A 360 -18.79 4.00 6.31
CA VAL A 360 -17.74 4.41 7.23
C VAL A 360 -17.95 5.83 7.76
N TYR A 361 -18.57 6.71 6.97
CA TYR A 361 -18.85 8.09 7.36
C TYR A 361 -20.10 8.24 8.24
N SER A 362 -20.95 7.22 8.35
CA SER A 362 -22.08 7.21 9.28
C SER A 362 -21.69 6.73 10.69
N ALA A 363 -20.39 6.54 10.96
CA ALA A 363 -19.89 6.11 12.26
C ALA A 363 -19.75 7.26 13.28
N PHE A 364 -19.88 8.51 12.85
CA PHE A 364 -19.72 9.72 13.65
C PHE A 364 -21.04 10.27 14.17
#